data_AF-A0A7G2IRZ7-F1
#
_entry.id   AF-A0A7G2IRZ7-F1
#
_cell.length_a   1.000
_cell.length_b   1.000
_cell.length_c   1.000
_cell.angle_alpha   90.00
_cell.angle_beta   90.00
_cell.angle_gamma   90.00
#
_symmetry.space_group_name_H-M   'P 1'
#
loop_
_entity.id
_entity.type
_entity.pdbx_description
1 polymer ?
#
loop_
_entity_poly.entity_id
_entity_poly.type
_entity_poly.pdbx_seq_one_letter_code
_entity_poly.pdbx_strand_id
1 'polypeptide(L)'
;MISAQLVDTLDDPHTPIPWLCYSDYTFVRRIIDLAEQRVRPRLKKVFESGLSETIREMVLRHMGMAWLPESMVAEELVNQQIIHCWPQNADLICEIPVVVWANLDDQRAVMQRCWEKLLRF
;
A
#
# COMPACT_ATOMS: atom_id res chain seq x y z
N MET A 1 6.05 2.32 -3.36
CA MET A 1 7.16 1.77 -2.56
C MET A 1 7.87 0.71 -3.37
N ILE A 2 9.20 0.70 -3.33
CA ILE A 2 10.03 -0.25 -4.08
C ILE A 2 11.21 -0.66 -3.20
N SER A 3 11.79 -1.83 -3.46
CA SER A 3 13.10 -2.18 -2.90
C SER A 3 14.15 -1.13 -3.28
N ALA A 4 15.01 -0.77 -2.33
CA ALA A 4 16.15 0.11 -2.58
C ALA A 4 17.06 -0.39 -3.73
N GLN A 5 17.11 -1.70 -3.97
CA GLN A 5 17.92 -2.30 -5.04
C GLN A 5 17.40 -2.01 -6.46
N LEU A 6 16.16 -1.53 -6.60
CA LEU A 6 15.55 -1.21 -7.88
C LEU A 6 15.42 0.31 -8.09
N VAL A 7 16.04 1.13 -7.26
CA VAL A 7 15.89 2.60 -7.30
C VAL A 7 16.27 3.19 -8.66
N ASP A 8 17.31 2.65 -9.32
CA ASP A 8 17.79 3.13 -10.63
C ASP A 8 16.69 3.06 -11.71
N THR A 9 15.74 2.12 -11.58
CA THR A 9 14.61 1.98 -12.51
C THR A 9 13.58 3.10 -12.38
N LEU A 10 13.54 3.81 -11.23
CA LEU A 10 12.68 4.98 -11.03
C LEU A 10 13.24 6.22 -11.73
N ASP A 11 14.55 6.38 -11.74
CA ASP A 11 15.24 7.57 -12.23
C ASP A 11 15.28 7.63 -13.77
N ASP A 12 15.35 6.48 -14.46
CA ASP A 12 15.29 6.44 -15.92
C ASP A 12 13.82 6.42 -16.43
N PRO A 13 13.33 7.50 -17.07
CA PRO A 13 11.97 7.59 -17.58
C PRO A 13 11.65 6.58 -18.69
N HIS A 14 12.65 5.99 -19.36
CA HIS A 14 12.45 5.00 -20.41
C HIS A 14 12.46 3.56 -19.90
N THR A 15 12.91 3.33 -18.67
CA THR A 15 12.94 1.99 -18.08
C THR A 15 11.56 1.62 -17.54
N PRO A 16 10.99 0.47 -17.96
CA PRO A 16 9.73 -0.02 -17.43
C PRO A 16 9.90 -0.47 -15.97
N ILE A 17 8.96 -0.10 -15.13
CA ILE A 17 8.93 -0.40 -13.70
C ILE A 17 8.13 -1.69 -13.49
N PRO A 18 8.75 -2.78 -12.99
CA PRO A 18 8.02 -3.97 -12.59
C PRO A 18 7.01 -3.62 -11.50
N TRP A 19 5.75 -3.97 -11.71
CA TRP A 19 4.65 -3.55 -10.84
C TRP A 19 3.91 -4.75 -10.26
N LEU A 20 3.72 -4.72 -8.94
CA LEU A 20 2.99 -5.68 -8.14
C LEU A 20 1.62 -5.09 -7.82
N CYS A 21 0.58 -5.65 -8.42
CA CYS A 21 -0.76 -5.07 -8.46
C CYS A 21 -1.69 -5.72 -7.44
N TYR A 22 -2.58 -4.94 -6.84
CA TYR A 22 -3.74 -5.49 -6.15
C TYR A 22 -4.77 -6.04 -7.15
N SER A 23 -5.46 -7.12 -6.82
CA SER A 23 -6.58 -7.58 -7.67
C SER A 23 -7.73 -6.58 -7.72
N ASP A 24 -8.47 -6.59 -8.83
CA ASP A 24 -9.47 -5.56 -9.17
C ASP A 24 -10.64 -5.46 -8.19
N TYR A 25 -10.95 -6.55 -7.48
CA TYR A 25 -12.03 -6.60 -6.49
C TYR A 25 -11.65 -6.00 -5.13
N THR A 26 -10.37 -5.63 -4.92
CA THR A 26 -9.92 -5.12 -3.62
C THR A 26 -10.28 -3.65 -3.42
N PHE A 27 -10.52 -3.25 -2.18
CA PHE A 27 -10.73 -1.85 -1.84
C PHE A 27 -9.50 -0.99 -2.14
N VAL A 28 -8.29 -1.51 -1.86
CA VAL A 28 -7.04 -0.78 -2.10
C VAL A 28 -6.85 -0.48 -3.58
N ARG A 29 -7.21 -1.40 -4.50
CA ARG A 29 -7.18 -1.13 -5.95
C ARG A 29 -7.93 0.15 -6.30
N ARG A 30 -9.14 0.33 -5.75
CA ARG A 30 -9.99 1.49 -6.03
C ARG A 30 -9.38 2.78 -5.53
N ILE A 31 -8.64 2.73 -4.42
CA ILE A 31 -7.95 3.89 -3.87
C ILE A 31 -6.78 4.30 -4.76
N ILE A 32 -5.96 3.34 -5.18
CA ILE A 32 -4.72 3.63 -5.92
C ILE A 32 -4.95 3.92 -7.40
N ASP A 33 -6.14 3.65 -7.96
CA ASP A 33 -6.44 3.74 -9.39
C ASP A 33 -6.02 5.10 -10.00
N LEU A 34 -6.35 6.21 -9.34
CA LEU A 34 -5.99 7.55 -9.80
C LEU A 34 -4.48 7.83 -9.75
N ALA A 35 -3.77 7.30 -8.76
CA ALA A 35 -2.31 7.43 -8.67
C ALA A 35 -1.64 6.56 -9.75
N GLU A 36 -2.16 5.35 -9.92
CA GLU A 36 -1.67 4.35 -10.86
C GLU A 36 -1.80 4.81 -12.31
N GLN A 37 -2.95 5.39 -12.69
CA GLN A 37 -3.18 5.93 -14.03
C GLN A 37 -2.16 7.00 -14.45
N ARG A 38 -1.65 7.81 -13.50
CA ARG A 38 -0.64 8.85 -13.78
C ARG A 38 0.72 8.29 -14.18
N VAL A 39 1.05 7.09 -13.72
CA VAL A 39 2.35 6.43 -13.98
C VAL A 39 2.21 5.16 -14.84
N ARG A 40 0.98 4.78 -15.20
CA ARG A 40 0.60 3.62 -16.02
C ARG A 40 1.53 3.34 -17.20
N PRO A 41 1.97 4.33 -18.01
CA PRO A 41 2.81 4.06 -19.18
C PRO A 41 4.16 3.41 -18.84
N ARG A 42 4.67 3.64 -17.63
CA ARG A 42 5.93 3.05 -17.15
C ARG A 42 5.72 1.73 -16.43
N LEU A 43 4.50 1.40 -15.99
CA LEU A 43 4.25 0.21 -15.19
C LEU A 43 4.08 -1.04 -16.05
N LYS A 44 4.82 -2.09 -15.71
CA LYS A 44 4.64 -3.43 -16.27
C LYS A 44 4.15 -4.37 -15.17
N LYS A 45 2.88 -4.77 -15.23
CA LYS A 45 2.31 -5.74 -14.26
C LYS A 45 3.09 -7.06 -14.36
N VAL A 46 3.76 -7.46 -13.28
CA VAL A 46 4.51 -8.73 -13.16
C VAL A 46 3.90 -9.68 -12.15
N PHE A 47 3.07 -9.17 -11.24
CA PHE A 47 2.41 -9.95 -10.20
C PHE A 47 1.06 -9.33 -9.82
N GLU A 48 0.15 -10.16 -9.34
CA GLU A 48 -1.16 -9.72 -8.84
C GLU A 48 -1.58 -10.54 -7.62
N SER A 49 -2.13 -9.89 -6.59
CA SER A 49 -2.72 -10.57 -5.43
C SER A 49 -3.83 -9.73 -4.78
N GLY A 50 -4.79 -10.38 -4.12
CA GLY A 50 -5.77 -9.73 -3.28
C GLY A 50 -5.26 -9.38 -1.87
N LEU A 51 -4.11 -9.94 -1.46
CA LEU A 51 -3.57 -9.80 -0.11
C LEU A 51 -2.37 -8.85 -0.09
N SER A 52 -2.45 -7.79 0.72
CA SER A 52 -1.36 -6.83 0.90
C SER A 52 -0.07 -7.49 1.39
N GLU A 53 -0.18 -8.52 2.25
CA GLU A 53 0.99 -9.22 2.80
C GLU A 53 1.81 -9.91 1.71
N THR A 54 1.13 -10.60 0.77
CA THR A 54 1.80 -11.23 -0.36
C THR A 54 2.51 -10.21 -1.25
N ILE A 55 1.89 -9.06 -1.48
CA ILE A 55 2.50 -7.98 -2.27
C ILE A 55 3.73 -7.42 -1.55
N ARG A 56 3.64 -7.18 -0.23
CA ARG A 56 4.75 -6.76 0.61
C ARG A 56 5.93 -7.73 0.52
N GLU A 57 5.69 -9.03 0.68
CA GLU A 57 6.74 -10.04 0.54
C GLU A 57 7.42 -9.98 -0.83
N MET A 58 6.66 -9.76 -1.91
CA MET A 58 7.23 -9.65 -3.26
C MET A 58 8.06 -8.36 -3.44
N VAL A 59 7.67 -7.25 -2.81
CA VAL A 59 8.51 -6.03 -2.77
C VAL A 59 9.84 -6.32 -2.06
N LEU A 60 9.77 -6.99 -0.90
CA LEU A 60 10.97 -7.35 -0.12
C LEU A 60 11.89 -8.32 -0.84
N ARG A 61 11.36 -9.16 -1.73
CA ARG A 61 12.13 -10.03 -2.64
C ARG A 61 12.61 -9.33 -3.92
N HIS A 62 12.46 -8.01 -4.00
CA HIS A 62 12.93 -7.18 -5.11
C HIS A 62 12.25 -7.52 -6.44
N MET A 63 10.98 -7.95 -6.40
CA MET A 63 10.21 -8.32 -7.60
C MET A 63 9.57 -7.12 -8.29
N GLY A 64 9.53 -5.96 -7.64
CA GLY A 64 9.00 -4.74 -8.23
C GLY A 64 8.52 -3.69 -7.22
N MET A 65 7.80 -2.72 -7.76
CA MET A 65 7.16 -1.61 -7.06
C MET A 65 5.70 -1.96 -6.74
N ALA A 66 5.23 -1.52 -5.57
CA ALA A 66 3.84 -1.59 -5.17
C ALA A 66 3.41 -0.33 -4.42
N TRP A 67 2.12 -0.01 -4.45
CA TRP A 67 1.52 0.81 -3.41
C TRP A 67 1.26 -0.07 -2.20
N LEU A 68 1.75 0.34 -1.03
CA LEU A 68 1.53 -0.36 0.24
C LEU A 68 1.22 0.67 1.33
N PRO A 69 0.34 0.35 2.29
CA PRO A 69 0.18 1.17 3.48
C PRO A 69 1.49 1.24 4.26
N GLU A 70 1.85 2.42 4.74
CA GLU A 70 3.10 2.65 5.49
C GLU A 70 3.18 1.80 6.76
N SER A 71 2.05 1.61 7.44
CA SER A 71 1.96 0.76 8.63
C SER A 71 2.38 -0.69 8.40
N MET A 72 2.36 -1.19 7.16
CA MET A 72 2.80 -2.54 6.82
C MET A 72 4.30 -2.67 6.61
N VAL A 73 5.00 -1.57 6.36
CA VAL A 73 6.44 -1.58 6.01
C VAL A 73 7.26 -0.57 6.82
N ALA A 74 6.72 -0.13 7.97
CA ALA A 74 7.35 0.91 8.78
C ALA A 74 8.77 0.52 9.22
N GLU A 75 8.98 -0.75 9.60
CA GLU A 75 10.30 -1.26 9.97
C GLU A 75 11.26 -1.27 8.78
N GLU A 76 10.80 -1.72 7.60
CA GLU A 76 11.65 -1.80 6.41
C GLU A 76 11.96 -0.44 5.80
N LEU A 77 11.09 0.55 6.00
CA LEU A 77 11.36 1.95 5.66
C LEU A 77 12.46 2.52 6.57
N VAL A 78 12.36 2.29 7.88
CA VAL A 78 13.39 2.72 8.85
C VAL A 78 14.74 2.07 8.55
N ASN A 79 14.72 0.77 8.21
CA ASN A 79 15.91 -0.01 7.87
C ASN A 79 16.40 0.23 6.43
N GLN A 80 15.76 1.13 5.65
CA GLN A 80 16.12 1.45 4.26
C GLN A 80 16.09 0.25 3.30
N GLN A 81 15.35 -0.81 3.63
CA GLN A 81 15.16 -1.97 2.76
C GLN A 81 14.12 -1.66 1.66
N ILE A 82 13.15 -0.82 2.00
CA ILE A 82 12.15 -0.27 1.11
C ILE A 82 12.27 1.25 1.11
N ILE A 83 11.98 1.88 -0.03
CA ILE A 83 11.93 3.33 -0.16
C ILE A 83 10.59 3.79 -0.75
N HIS A 84 10.21 5.03 -0.45
CA HIS A 84 9.09 5.69 -1.12
C HIS A 84 9.45 5.97 -2.58
N CYS A 85 8.52 5.66 -3.48
CA CYS A 85 8.65 6.03 -4.89
C CYS A 85 8.08 7.44 -5.03
N TRP A 86 8.85 8.36 -5.64
CA TRP A 86 8.42 9.74 -5.91
C TRP A 86 7.84 10.47 -4.68
N PRO A 87 8.56 10.57 -3.55
CA PRO A 87 8.04 11.19 -2.33
C PRO A 87 7.68 12.68 -2.51
N GLN A 88 8.18 13.33 -3.56
CA GLN A 88 7.84 14.72 -3.88
C GLN A 88 6.49 14.87 -4.60
N ASN A 89 5.89 13.78 -5.09
CA ASN A 89 4.66 13.81 -5.87
C ASN A 89 3.46 13.35 -5.01
N ALA A 90 2.80 14.32 -4.36
CA ALA A 90 1.66 14.07 -3.48
C ALA A 90 0.49 13.35 -4.18
N ASP A 91 0.33 13.54 -5.50
CA ASP A 91 -0.72 12.89 -6.29
C ASP A 91 -0.56 11.36 -6.40
N LEU A 92 0.62 10.83 -6.06
CA LEU A 92 0.92 9.39 -6.07
C LEU A 92 0.82 8.76 -4.68
N ILE A 93 0.60 9.58 -3.64
CA ILE A 93 0.40 9.17 -2.26
C ILE A 93 -1.10 9.07 -2.01
N CYS A 94 -1.56 7.90 -1.57
CA CYS A 94 -2.98 7.66 -1.32
C CYS A 94 -3.21 7.44 0.18
N GLU A 95 -4.09 8.24 0.76
CA GLU A 95 -4.52 8.05 2.15
C GLU A 95 -5.59 6.96 2.23
N ILE A 96 -5.44 6.07 3.21
CA ILE A 96 -6.38 4.97 3.45
C ILE A 96 -6.92 5.12 4.88
N PRO A 97 -8.19 5.49 5.06
CA PRO A 97 -8.77 5.57 6.39
C PRO A 97 -9.04 4.17 6.95
N VAL A 98 -8.62 3.92 8.18
CA VAL A 98 -9.00 2.74 8.97
C VAL A 98 -10.17 3.15 9.86
N VAL A 99 -11.34 2.56 9.63
CA VAL A 99 -12.58 2.91 10.33
C VAL A 99 -13.19 1.69 11.01
N VAL A 100 -13.71 1.89 12.22
CA VAL A 100 -14.46 0.87 12.96
C VAL A 100 -15.93 1.25 12.95
N TRP A 101 -16.78 0.30 12.54
CA TRP A 101 -18.23 0.46 12.56
C TRP A 101 -18.82 -0.37 13.70
N ALA A 102 -19.78 0.20 14.42
CA ALA A 102 -20.55 -0.48 15.45
C ALA A 102 -22.05 -0.25 15.24
N ASN A 103 -22.87 -1.23 15.61
CA ASN A 103 -24.31 -1.04 15.67
C ASN A 103 -24.66 -0.28 16.94
N LEU A 104 -25.35 0.86 16.80
CA LEU A 104 -25.76 1.71 17.91
C LEU A 104 -26.82 1.06 18.82
N ASP A 105 -27.59 0.12 18.28
CA ASP A 105 -28.63 -0.60 19.04
C ASP A 105 -28.06 -1.75 19.88
N ASP A 106 -26.76 -2.04 19.76
CA ASP A 106 -26.12 -3.14 20.49
C ASP A 106 -25.77 -2.75 21.94
N GLN A 107 -26.61 -3.20 22.87
CA GLN A 107 -26.49 -2.89 24.30
C GLN A 107 -25.60 -3.89 25.09
N ARG A 108 -24.91 -4.82 24.41
CA ARG A 108 -24.10 -5.82 25.12
C ARG A 108 -22.90 -5.14 25.78
N ALA A 109 -22.76 -5.27 27.10
CA ALA A 109 -21.65 -4.68 27.86
C ALA A 109 -20.25 -5.09 27.37
N VAL A 110 -20.11 -6.25 26.73
CA VAL A 110 -18.85 -6.65 26.08
C VAL A 110 -18.52 -5.76 24.87
N MET A 111 -19.51 -5.40 24.05
CA MET A 111 -19.32 -4.54 22.88
C MET A 111 -18.97 -3.11 23.29
N GLN A 112 -19.62 -2.57 24.32
CA GLN A 112 -19.27 -1.26 24.89
C GLN A 112 -17.82 -1.24 25.38
N ARG A 113 -17.39 -2.27 26.12
CA ARG A 113 -15.99 -2.39 26.57
C ARG A 113 -14.99 -2.53 25.43
N CYS A 114 -15.33 -3.27 24.37
CA CYS A 114 -14.50 -3.36 23.17
C CYS A 114 -14.38 -2.00 22.48
N TRP A 115 -15.50 -1.29 22.34
CA TRP A 115 -15.55 0.04 21.72
C TRP A 115 -14.71 1.07 22.49
N GLU A 116 -14.84 1.13 23.82
CA GLU A 116 -14.03 1.99 24.67
C GLU A 116 -12.52 1.75 24.54
N LYS A 117 -12.09 0.50 24.33
CA LYS A 117 -10.69 0.17 24.10
C LYS A 117 -10.21 0.60 22.72
N LEU A 118 -11.04 0.46 21.70
CA LEU A 118 -10.71 0.84 20.33
C LEU A 118 -10.61 2.37 20.16
N LEU A 119 -11.36 3.15 20.93
CA LEU A 119 -11.29 4.62 20.92
C LEU A 119 -10.03 5.22 21.58
N ARG A 120 -9.21 4.41 22.26
CA ARG A 120 -7.98 4.87 22.94
C ARG A 120 -6.73 4.75 22.07
N PHE A 121 -6.88 4.28 20.84
CA PHE A 121 -5.85 4.28 19.79
C PHE A 121 -6.08 5.48 18.86
#